data_AF-A0A1I6ARG7-F1
#
_entry.id   AF-A0A1I6ARG7-F1
#
_cell.length_a   1.000
_cell.length_b   1.000
_cell.length_c   1.000
_cell.angle_alpha   90.00
_cell.angle_beta   90.00
_cell.angle_gamma   90.00
#
_symmetry.space_group_name_H-M   'P 1'
#
loop_
_entity.id
_entity.type
_entity.pdbx_description
1 polymer ?
#
loop_
_entity_poly.entity_id
_entity_poly.type
_entity_poly.pdbx_seq_one_letter_code
_entity_poly.pdbx_strand_id
1 'polypeptide(L)'
;MSTPPADGSGVWLASQVWNLLEEKYGSGKVPSVRKLTQHIRDANGGEKISHGHVHNILNGDANNITDKTRKMLATFFGVSPSRFVPAAGPPVEEPGPESVEALAFRFSTLRPEELAAIEKALRMVKGEGDRQDRREAP
;
A
#
# COMPACT_ATOMS: atom_id res chain seq x y z
N MET A 1 -18.44 13.19 12.21
CA MET A 1 -17.77 12.37 11.16
C MET A 1 -16.28 12.56 11.40
N SER A 2 -15.62 11.56 11.99
CA SER A 2 -14.21 11.66 12.38
C SER A 2 -13.38 10.78 11.46
N THR A 3 -12.60 11.39 10.58
CA THR A 3 -11.64 10.70 9.72
C THR A 3 -10.41 10.37 10.58
N PRO A 4 -10.03 9.10 10.75
CA PRO A 4 -8.82 8.75 11.48
C PRO A 4 -7.56 9.27 10.77
N PRO A 5 -6.48 9.57 11.52
CA PRO A 5 -5.27 10.20 11.00
C PRO A 5 -4.64 9.39 9.87
N ALA A 6 -4.17 10.12 8.86
CA ALA A 6 -3.76 9.63 7.54
C ALA A 6 -2.31 9.11 7.50
N ASP A 7 -1.90 8.29 8.48
CA ASP A 7 -0.52 7.78 8.57
C ASP A 7 -0.36 6.36 7.98
N GLY A 8 -1.40 5.84 7.33
CA GLY A 8 -1.30 4.65 6.49
C GLY A 8 -0.89 5.05 5.08
N SER A 9 0.38 4.89 4.70
CA SER A 9 0.79 5.10 3.31
C SER A 9 -0.11 4.26 2.38
N GLY A 10 -0.58 4.84 1.26
CA GLY A 10 -1.42 4.09 0.32
C GLY A 10 -0.75 2.79 -0.16
N VAL A 11 0.59 2.76 -0.14
CA VAL A 11 1.43 1.56 -0.36
C VAL A 11 1.14 0.44 0.63
N TRP A 12 0.93 0.74 1.92
CA TRP A 12 0.53 -0.27 2.91
C TRP A 12 -0.83 -0.87 2.58
N LEU A 13 -1.81 -0.01 2.24
CA LEU A 13 -3.15 -0.48 1.87
C LEU A 13 -3.09 -1.35 0.62
N ALA A 14 -2.35 -0.93 -0.40
CA ALA A 14 -2.11 -1.70 -1.62
C ALA A 14 -1.55 -3.08 -1.28
N SER A 15 -0.51 -3.13 -0.44
CA SER A 15 0.14 -4.37 -0.02
C SER A 15 -0.82 -5.31 0.70
N GLN A 16 -1.65 -4.79 1.62
CA GLN A 16 -2.68 -5.59 2.29
C GLN A 16 -3.71 -6.15 1.32
N VAL A 17 -4.18 -5.34 0.37
CA VAL A 17 -5.15 -5.78 -0.64
C VAL A 17 -4.53 -6.83 -1.56
N TRP A 18 -3.26 -6.68 -1.96
CA TRP A 18 -2.55 -7.68 -2.76
C TRP A 18 -2.40 -9.01 -2.03
N ASN A 19 -1.98 -8.99 -0.76
CA ASN A 19 -1.87 -10.21 0.04
C ASN A 19 -3.21 -10.96 0.10
N LEU A 20 -4.32 -10.26 0.35
CA LEU A 20 -5.65 -10.87 0.39
C LEU A 20 -6.11 -11.39 -0.99
N LEU A 21 -5.70 -10.72 -2.08
CA LEU A 21 -5.97 -11.21 -3.44
C LEU A 21 -5.20 -12.48 -3.74
N GLU A 22 -3.95 -12.58 -3.33
CA GLU A 22 -3.14 -13.78 -3.49
C GLU A 22 -3.64 -14.92 -2.60
N GLU A 23 -4.08 -14.66 -1.36
CA GLU A 23 -4.72 -15.66 -0.50
C GLU A 23 -6.01 -16.20 -1.15
N LYS A 24 -6.81 -15.32 -1.76
CA LYS A 24 -8.10 -15.70 -2.35
C LYS A 24 -8.00 -16.40 -3.69
N TYR A 25 -7.09 -15.97 -4.57
CA TYR A 25 -6.99 -16.47 -5.94
C TYR A 25 -5.76 -17.36 -6.18
N GLY A 26 -4.75 -17.28 -5.32
CA GLY A 26 -3.41 -17.82 -5.53
C GLY A 26 -2.47 -16.80 -6.17
N SER A 27 -1.19 -16.87 -5.83
CA SER A 27 -0.17 -16.00 -6.43
C SER A 27 -0.13 -16.15 -7.96
N GLY A 28 -0.05 -15.01 -8.66
CA GLY A 28 -0.08 -14.94 -10.12
C GLY A 28 -1.43 -15.25 -10.80
N LYS A 29 -2.47 -15.60 -10.03
CA LYS A 29 -3.82 -15.89 -10.54
C LYS A 29 -4.83 -14.77 -10.29
N VAL A 30 -4.34 -13.63 -9.80
CA VAL A 30 -5.18 -12.46 -9.51
C VAL A 30 -5.84 -11.95 -10.80
N PRO A 31 -7.18 -11.86 -10.86
CA PRO A 31 -7.89 -11.38 -12.04
C PRO A 31 -7.58 -9.92 -12.37
N SER A 32 -7.86 -9.50 -13.61
CA SER A 32 -7.76 -8.09 -13.99
C SER A 32 -8.70 -7.20 -13.17
N VAL A 33 -8.36 -5.90 -13.07
CA VAL A 33 -9.16 -4.90 -12.32
C VAL A 33 -10.63 -4.88 -12.75
N ARG A 34 -10.90 -5.06 -14.05
CA ARG A 34 -12.27 -5.17 -14.58
C ARG A 34 -13.01 -6.38 -14.00
N LYS A 35 -12.36 -7.53 -13.87
CA LYS A 35 -12.97 -8.72 -13.23
C LYS A 35 -13.07 -8.56 -11.71
N LEU A 36 -12.09 -7.91 -11.08
CA LEU A 36 -12.14 -7.62 -9.64
C LEU A 36 -13.31 -6.72 -9.27
N THR A 37 -13.54 -5.63 -10.01
CA THR A 37 -14.71 -4.75 -9.77
C THR A 37 -16.03 -5.50 -9.93
N GLN A 38 -16.10 -6.45 -10.87
CA GLN A 38 -17.24 -7.35 -11.03
C GLN A 38 -17.42 -8.24 -9.79
N HIS A 39 -16.39 -8.94 -9.34
CA HIS A 39 -16.49 -9.83 -8.18
C HIS A 39 -16.78 -9.08 -6.87
N ILE A 40 -16.21 -7.88 -6.70
CA ILE A 40 -16.51 -7.02 -5.55
C ILE A 40 -18.00 -6.63 -5.57
N ARG A 41 -18.53 -6.27 -6.75
CA ARG A 41 -19.95 -5.95 -6.90
C ARG A 41 -20.84 -7.13 -6.53
N ASP A 42 -20.51 -8.30 -7.04
CA ASP A 42 -21.32 -9.50 -6.86
C ASP A 42 -21.31 -9.94 -5.38
N ALA A 43 -20.18 -9.76 -4.68
CA ALA A 43 -20.08 -10.01 -3.23
C ALA A 43 -20.83 -8.98 -2.37
N ASN A 44 -21.11 -7.78 -2.88
CA ASN A 44 -21.73 -6.68 -2.15
C ASN A 44 -23.18 -6.39 -2.59
N GLY A 45 -23.88 -7.40 -3.11
CA GLY A 45 -25.30 -7.27 -3.48
C GLY A 45 -25.58 -6.21 -4.56
N GLY A 46 -24.59 -5.90 -5.41
CA GLY A 46 -24.73 -4.91 -6.49
C GLY A 46 -24.10 -3.55 -6.23
N GLU A 47 -23.62 -3.27 -5.00
CA GLU A 47 -22.87 -2.03 -4.73
C GLU A 47 -21.55 -2.01 -5.51
N LYS A 48 -21.16 -0.83 -6.02
CA LYS A 48 -19.98 -0.69 -6.89
C LYS A 48 -18.91 0.18 -6.26
N ILE A 49 -17.67 -0.27 -6.39
CA ILE A 49 -16.48 0.59 -6.30
C ILE A 49 -16.11 0.98 -7.73
N SER A 50 -15.78 2.26 -7.96
CA SER A 50 -15.37 2.70 -9.29
C SER A 50 -14.07 2.02 -9.70
N HIS A 51 -13.95 1.71 -11.00
CA HIS A 51 -12.76 1.06 -11.54
C HIS A 51 -11.48 1.84 -11.24
N GLY A 52 -11.51 3.17 -11.42
CA GLY A 52 -10.38 4.04 -11.09
C GLY A 52 -10.01 3.99 -9.61
N HIS A 53 -10.99 3.90 -8.70
CA HIS A 53 -10.69 3.81 -7.28
C HIS A 53 -10.05 2.46 -6.91
N VAL A 54 -10.49 1.35 -7.50
CA VAL A 54 -9.81 0.05 -7.32
C VAL A 54 -8.38 0.11 -7.84
N HIS A 55 -8.15 0.72 -9.00
CA HIS A 55 -6.82 0.89 -9.56
C HIS A 55 -5.91 1.73 -8.63
N ASN A 56 -6.40 2.85 -8.12
CA ASN A 56 -5.65 3.69 -7.18
C ASN A 56 -5.32 2.95 -5.88
N ILE A 57 -6.22 2.10 -5.38
CA ILE A 57 -5.95 1.25 -4.21
C ILE A 57 -4.83 0.25 -4.51
N LEU A 58 -4.86 -0.42 -5.66
CA LEU A 58 -3.87 -1.45 -6.01
C LEU A 58 -2.47 -0.88 -6.32
N ASN A 59 -2.39 0.36 -6.78
CA ASN A 59 -1.13 1.06 -7.02
C ASN A 59 -0.57 1.75 -5.77
N GLY A 60 -1.39 1.89 -4.73
CA GLY A 60 -1.03 2.63 -3.53
C GLY A 60 -1.18 4.15 -3.63
N ASP A 61 -1.89 4.64 -4.67
CA ASP A 61 -2.25 6.05 -4.82
C ASP A 61 -3.42 6.45 -3.90
N ALA A 62 -4.14 5.47 -3.34
CA ALA A 62 -5.21 5.71 -2.38
C ALA A 62 -4.64 5.78 -0.94
N ASN A 63 -4.32 7.00 -0.48
CA ASN A 63 -3.82 7.23 0.88
C ASN A 63 -4.84 6.85 1.98
N ASN A 64 -6.14 6.94 1.67
CA ASN A 64 -7.18 6.48 2.58
C ASN A 64 -8.40 6.04 1.79
N ILE A 65 -9.18 5.12 2.37
CA ILE A 65 -10.44 4.65 1.81
C ILE A 65 -11.58 4.97 2.77
N THR A 66 -12.73 5.32 2.20
CA THR A 66 -13.94 5.57 2.99
C THR A 66 -14.36 4.33 3.76
N ASP A 67 -15.08 4.51 4.88
CA ASP A 67 -15.65 3.39 5.63
C ASP A 67 -16.56 2.49 4.76
N LYS A 68 -17.22 3.08 3.77
CA LYS A 68 -18.01 2.33 2.79
C LYS A 68 -17.13 1.39 1.97
N THR A 69 -16.09 1.93 1.33
CA THR A 69 -15.11 1.15 0.55
C THR A 69 -14.48 0.06 1.42
N ARG A 70 -14.14 0.39 2.67
CA ARG A 70 -13.57 -0.53 3.65
C ARG A 70 -14.49 -1.71 3.94
N LYS A 71 -15.76 -1.45 4.21
CA LYS A 71 -16.77 -2.50 4.41
C LYS A 71 -16.95 -3.35 3.16
N MET A 72 -16.95 -2.74 1.98
CA MET A 72 -17.10 -3.49 0.73
C MET A 72 -15.93 -4.46 0.47
N LEU A 73 -14.70 -4.01 0.73
CA LEU A 73 -13.52 -4.87 0.65
C LEU A 73 -13.59 -5.97 1.72
N ALA A 74 -13.94 -5.63 2.96
CA ALA A 74 -14.12 -6.59 4.05
C ALA A 74 -15.11 -7.70 3.70
N THR A 75 -16.30 -7.35 3.19
CA THR A 75 -17.30 -8.31 2.69
C THR A 75 -16.74 -9.14 1.55
N PHE A 76 -16.06 -8.51 0.58
CA PHE A 76 -15.49 -9.22 -0.56
C PHE A 76 -14.44 -10.26 -0.15
N PHE A 77 -13.58 -9.94 0.82
CA PHE A 77 -12.53 -10.85 1.30
C PHE A 77 -12.99 -11.77 2.44
N GLY A 78 -14.17 -11.54 3.03
CA GLY A 78 -14.64 -12.28 4.20
C GLY A 78 -13.85 -12.00 5.47
N VAL A 79 -13.27 -10.80 5.59
CA VAL A 79 -12.42 -10.38 6.72
C VAL A 79 -13.04 -9.20 7.48
N SER A 80 -12.52 -8.88 8.68
CA SER A 80 -12.97 -7.70 9.42
C SER A 80 -12.55 -6.39 8.71
N PRO A 81 -13.40 -5.34 8.68
CA PRO A 81 -13.02 -4.01 8.17
C PRO A 81 -11.79 -3.43 8.87
N SER A 82 -11.53 -3.78 10.13
CA SER A 82 -10.33 -3.35 10.86
C SER A 82 -9.02 -3.80 10.20
N ARG A 83 -9.05 -4.80 9.32
CA ARG A 83 -7.88 -5.30 8.59
C ARG A 83 -7.31 -4.29 7.59
N PHE A 84 -8.13 -3.33 7.15
CA PHE A 84 -7.75 -2.24 6.24
C PHE A 84 -7.47 -0.94 6.99
N VAL A 85 -7.36 -1.01 8.32
CA VAL A 85 -6.90 0.09 9.14
C VAL A 85 -5.51 -0.29 9.59
N PRO A 86 -4.49 0.54 9.33
CA PRO A 86 -3.19 0.33 9.96
C PRO A 86 -3.46 0.22 11.46
N ALA A 87 -2.92 -0.81 12.12
CA ALA A 87 -2.81 -0.72 13.56
C ALA A 87 -2.12 0.62 13.84
N ALA A 88 -2.59 1.39 14.83
CA ALA A 88 -1.80 2.48 15.38
C ALA A 88 -0.55 1.82 15.96
N GLY A 89 0.44 1.60 15.09
CA GLY A 89 1.66 0.90 15.42
C GLY A 89 2.49 1.80 16.33
N PRO A 90 3.29 1.23 17.23
CA PRO A 90 4.34 1.98 17.89
C PRO A 90 5.22 2.67 16.82
N PRO A 91 5.93 3.76 17.18
CA PRO A 91 6.77 4.51 16.25
C PRO A 91 7.67 3.55 15.48
N VAL A 92 7.85 3.81 14.18
CA VAL A 92 8.71 3.08 13.25
C VAL A 92 9.92 2.53 14.00
N GLU A 93 9.90 1.24 14.35
CA GLU A 93 11.09 0.62 14.92
C GLU A 93 12.17 0.71 13.84
N GLU A 94 13.32 1.24 14.21
CA GLU A 94 14.48 1.25 13.33
C GLU A 94 14.68 -0.16 12.76
N PRO A 95 14.95 -0.29 11.45
CA PRO A 95 15.10 -1.60 10.84
C PRO A 95 16.13 -2.39 11.65
N GLY A 96 15.68 -3.50 12.25
CA GLY A 96 16.56 -4.38 13.01
C GLY A 96 17.76 -4.82 12.17
N PRO A 97 18.89 -5.18 12.81
CA PRO A 97 20.14 -5.51 12.12
C PRO A 97 19.95 -6.56 11.01
N GLU A 98 19.05 -7.52 11.20
CA GLU A 98 18.72 -8.57 10.22
C GLU A 98 18.11 -8.03 8.92
N SER A 99 17.34 -6.93 8.98
CA SER A 99 16.73 -6.29 7.81
C SER A 99 17.78 -5.56 6.96
N VAL A 100 18.74 -4.91 7.62
CA VAL A 100 19.86 -4.21 6.96
C VAL A 100 20.83 -5.20 6.32
N GLU A 101 21.14 -6.31 7.01
CA GLU A 101 21.98 -7.38 6.47
C GLU A 101 21.36 -8.06 5.25
N ALA A 102 20.05 -8.33 5.28
CA ALA A 102 19.34 -8.88 4.12
C ALA A 102 19.35 -7.93 2.93
N LEU A 103 19.27 -6.62 3.17
CA LEU A 103 19.38 -5.60 2.11
C LEU A 103 20.80 -5.54 1.54
N ALA A 104 21.82 -5.56 2.41
CA ALA A 104 23.23 -5.58 2.03
C ALA A 104 23.58 -6.81 1.18
N PHE A 105 23.05 -7.98 1.54
CA PHE A 105 23.21 -9.20 0.75
C PHE A 105 22.62 -9.05 -0.67
N ARG A 106 21.44 -8.44 -0.81
CA ARG A 106 20.83 -8.19 -2.13
C ARG A 106 21.63 -7.19 -2.97
N PHE A 107 22.28 -6.22 -2.32
CA PHE A 107 23.13 -5.24 -2.98
C PHE A 107 24.52 -5.78 -3.33
N SER A 108 24.97 -6.88 -2.72
CA SER A 108 26.28 -7.48 -2.99
C SER A 108 26.46 -8.00 -4.42
N THR A 109 25.36 -8.26 -5.13
CA THR A 109 25.39 -8.75 -6.52
C THR A 109 25.31 -7.65 -7.56
N LEU A 110 25.11 -6.40 -7.15
CA LEU A 110 24.97 -5.25 -8.05
C LEU A 110 26.34 -4.69 -8.45
N ARG A 111 26.39 -4.15 -9.68
CA ARG A 111 27.58 -3.45 -10.16
C ARG A 111 27.72 -2.07 -9.52
N PRO A 112 28.93 -1.50 -9.44
CA PRO A 112 29.16 -0.19 -8.86
C PRO A 112 28.28 0.92 -9.47
N GLU A 113 27.99 0.87 -10.78
CA GLU A 113 27.11 1.86 -11.41
C GLU A 113 25.65 1.75 -10.96
N GLU A 114 25.19 0.53 -10.68
CA GLU A 114 23.82 0.25 -10.23
C GLU A 114 23.63 0.70 -8.78
N LEU A 115 24.63 0.47 -7.93
CA LEU A 115 24.64 1.00 -6.56
C LEU A 115 24.63 2.53 -6.54
N ALA A 116 25.42 3.17 -7.40
CA ALA A 116 25.44 4.63 -7.52
C ALA A 116 24.08 5.20 -7.99
N ALA A 117 23.38 4.48 -8.88
CA ALA A 117 22.04 4.85 -9.31
C ALA A 117 21.01 4.76 -8.18
N ILE A 118 21.07 3.69 -7.38
CA ILE A 118 20.22 3.51 -6.18
C ILE A 118 20.51 4.63 -5.17
N GLU A 119 21.77 4.93 -4.89
CA GLU A 119 22.15 6.00 -3.96
C GLU A 119 21.63 7.36 -4.44
N LYS A 120 21.76 7.65 -5.74
CA LYS A 120 21.24 8.88 -6.34
C LYS A 120 19.72 8.98 -6.22
N ALA A 121 19.00 7.89 -6.47
CA ALA A 121 17.54 7.83 -6.31
C ALA A 121 17.13 8.07 -4.85
N LEU A 122 17.82 7.45 -3.89
CA LEU A 122 17.57 7.67 -2.45
C LEU A 122 17.82 9.13 -2.04
N ARG A 123 18.86 9.78 -2.56
CA ARG A 123 19.10 11.20 -2.31
C ARG A 123 18.01 12.09 -2.91
N MET A 124 17.51 11.77 -4.10
CA MET A 124 16.40 12.52 -4.72
C MET A 124 15.15 12.46 -3.85
N VAL A 125 14.76 11.27 -3.39
CA VAL A 125 13.60 11.07 -2.52
C VAL A 125 13.79 11.77 -1.17
N LYS A 126 14.96 11.65 -0.54
CA LYS A 126 15.25 12.34 0.74
C LYS A 126 15.25 13.87 0.60
N GLY A 127 15.76 14.40 -0.51
CA GLY A 127 15.75 15.85 -0.78
C GLY A 127 14.37 16.42 -1.13
N GLU A 128 13.41 15.56 -1.49
CA GLU A 128 12.03 15.96 -1.81
C GLU A 128 11.17 16.07 -0.55
N GLY A 129 11.39 15.22 0.45
CA GLY A 129 10.78 15.35 1.79
C GLY A 129 11.15 16.65 2.50
N ASP A 130 12.43 17.04 2.44
CA ASP A 130 12.96 18.27 3.07
C ASP A 130 12.42 19.57 2.45
N ARG A 131 11.93 19.52 1.20
CA ARG A 131 11.29 20.66 0.52
C ARG A 131 9.80 20.78 0.85
N GLN A 132 9.17 19.70 1.28
CA GLN A 132 7.76 19.68 1.66
C GLN A 132 7.57 20.29 3.06
N ASP A 133 8.48 20.01 3.99
CA ASP A 133 8.47 20.60 5.35
C ASP A 133 8.74 22.12 5.37
N ARG A 134 9.52 22.67 4.42
CA ARG A 134 9.76 24.12 4.34
C ARG A 134 8.61 24.95 3.75
N ARG A 135 7.56 24.32 3.20
CA ARG A 135 6.41 25.04 2.66
C ARG A 135 5.27 25.22 3.69
N GLU A 136 5.45 24.72 4.91
CA GLU A 136 4.51 24.88 6.03
C GLU A 136 5.12 25.57 7.26
N ALA A 137 6.06 26.50 7.05
CA ALA A 137 6.44 27.48 8.08
C ALA A 137 5.96 28.88 7.65
N PRO A 138 5.37 29.67 8.58
CA PRO A 138 4.40 30.75 8.31
C PRO A 138 4.93 31.93 7.50
#